data_AF-A0A941JUX4-F1
#
_entry.id   AF-A0A941JUX4-F1
#
_cell.length_a   1.000
_cell.length_b   1.000
_cell.length_c   1.000
_cell.angle_alpha   90.00
_cell.angle_beta   90.00
_cell.angle_gamma   90.00
#
_symmetry.space_group_name_H-M   'P 1'
#
loop_
_entity.id
_entity.type
_entity.pdbx_description
1 polymer ?
#
loop_
_entity_poly.entity_id
_entity_poly.type
_entity_poly.pdbx_seq_one_letter_code
_entity_poly.pdbx_strand_id
1 'polypeptide(L)'
;MLIPAILHQKIETAKAAMYNHPHHDLNLGYRQDIWAALGLNMDGAEVSYTVPRKRRAMLAILAATRVIPVWEGIWSIDYTPHCILGAARLVLNGTLEVNKARSYRDDNWGKLESLATFPQYQSSAYQKAISAGLSAISALGAALDDEQFDKDQINYDLTDADVDAYYNDSSFWAANAIAGAIWEPNSDAIKRRSFWEWWLSKAVTNAWWAFTDNSRAETFPRQMELIA
;
A
#
# COMPACT_ATOMS: atom_id res chain seq x y z
N MET A 1 9.31 18.71 -7.11
CA MET A 1 8.45 18.31 -8.26
C MET A 1 7.00 18.49 -7.83
N LEU A 2 6.14 19.09 -8.65
CA LEU A 2 4.78 19.50 -8.27
C LEU A 2 3.76 18.40 -8.58
N ILE A 3 3.01 17.92 -7.58
CA ILE A 3 1.82 17.07 -7.75
C ILE A 3 0.57 17.97 -7.96
N PRO A 4 -0.59 17.43 -8.39
CA PRO A 4 -1.81 18.23 -8.52
C PRO A 4 -2.20 18.86 -7.19
N ALA A 5 -2.73 20.08 -7.24
CA ALA A 5 -3.16 20.80 -6.04
C ALA A 5 -4.20 20.00 -5.22
N ILE A 6 -5.11 19.29 -5.90
CA ILE A 6 -6.10 18.43 -5.24
C ILE A 6 -5.43 17.30 -4.47
N LEU A 7 -4.45 16.60 -5.07
CA LEU A 7 -3.72 15.52 -4.38
C LEU A 7 -2.94 16.05 -3.17
N HIS A 8 -2.28 17.20 -3.32
CA HIS A 8 -1.61 17.86 -2.19
C HIS A 8 -2.60 18.21 -1.06
N GLN A 9 -3.77 18.75 -1.39
CA GLN A 9 -4.81 19.06 -0.41
C GLN A 9 -5.29 17.80 0.32
N LYS A 10 -5.48 16.68 -0.38
CA LYS A 10 -5.87 15.40 0.23
C LYS A 10 -4.80 14.88 1.20
N ILE A 11 -3.52 14.97 0.81
CA ILE A 11 -2.38 14.60 1.67
C ILE A 11 -2.38 15.43 2.97
N GLU A 12 -2.51 16.75 2.87
CA GLU A 12 -2.49 17.61 4.07
C GLU A 12 -3.71 17.38 4.97
N THR A 13 -4.88 17.13 4.39
CA THR A 13 -6.10 16.78 5.14
C THR A 13 -5.91 15.46 5.90
N ALA A 14 -5.42 14.42 5.21
CA ALA A 14 -5.12 13.12 5.81
C ALA A 14 -4.05 13.21 6.91
N LYS A 15 -3.03 14.06 6.71
CA LYS A 15 -1.96 14.29 7.69
C LYS A 15 -2.50 14.94 8.97
N ALA A 16 -3.37 15.94 8.84
CA ALA A 16 -4.03 16.56 9.99
C ALA A 16 -4.89 15.54 10.75
N ALA A 17 -5.66 14.71 10.05
CA ALA A 17 -6.47 13.66 10.65
C ALA A 17 -5.60 12.63 11.41
N MET A 18 -4.51 12.16 10.80
CA MET A 18 -3.57 11.23 11.44
C MET A 18 -2.96 11.83 12.72
N TYR A 19 -2.60 13.11 12.73
CA TYR A 19 -2.08 13.75 13.95
C TYR A 19 -3.11 13.84 15.08
N ASN A 20 -4.38 14.03 14.73
CA ASN A 20 -5.47 14.15 15.70
C ASN A 20 -6.02 12.79 16.15
N HIS A 21 -5.69 11.70 15.44
CA HIS A 21 -6.11 10.36 15.84
C HIS A 21 -5.40 9.92 17.13
N PRO A 22 -6.10 9.37 18.15
CA PRO A 22 -5.52 9.01 19.45
C PRO A 22 -4.30 8.07 19.37
N HIS A 23 -4.27 7.22 18.34
CA HIS A 23 -3.18 6.27 18.09
C HIS A 23 -2.32 6.63 16.88
N HIS A 24 -2.48 7.83 16.33
CA HIS A 24 -1.86 8.27 15.08
C HIS A 24 -2.10 7.31 13.92
N ASP A 25 -3.34 6.83 13.79
CA ASP A 25 -3.73 5.96 12.69
C ASP A 25 -4.36 6.78 11.56
N LEU A 26 -4.45 6.17 10.38
CA LEU A 26 -5.05 6.79 9.21
C LEU A 26 -6.24 5.95 8.75
N ASN A 27 -7.45 6.45 9.02
CA ASN A 27 -8.69 5.81 8.61
C ASN A 27 -8.72 5.53 7.09
N LEU A 28 -9.41 4.46 6.71
CA LEU A 28 -9.52 3.99 5.33
C LEU A 28 -10.07 5.05 4.39
N GLY A 29 -11.06 5.84 4.82
CA GLY A 29 -11.63 6.91 4.00
C GLY A 29 -10.59 7.93 3.51
N TYR A 30 -9.62 8.32 4.35
CA TYR A 30 -8.57 9.24 3.93
C TYR A 30 -7.62 8.62 2.89
N ARG A 31 -7.35 7.32 2.99
CA ARG A 31 -6.55 6.60 1.98
C ARG A 31 -7.31 6.50 0.66
N GLN A 32 -8.60 6.19 0.70
CA GLN A 32 -9.47 6.16 -0.48
C GLN A 32 -9.57 7.52 -1.18
N ASP A 33 -9.63 8.62 -0.43
CA ASP A 33 -9.63 9.97 -1.01
C ASP A 33 -8.31 10.29 -1.75
N ILE A 34 -7.18 9.81 -1.22
CA ILE A 34 -5.89 9.89 -1.90
C ILE A 34 -5.87 8.99 -3.14
N TRP A 35 -6.42 7.78 -3.07
CA TRP A 35 -6.54 6.88 -4.22
C TRP A 35 -7.38 7.46 -5.35
N ALA A 36 -8.45 8.18 -5.03
CA ALA A 36 -9.24 8.96 -5.98
C ALA A 36 -8.39 10.05 -6.64
N ALA A 37 -7.67 10.83 -5.84
CA ALA A 37 -6.83 11.93 -6.32
C ALA A 37 -5.62 11.47 -7.17
N LEU A 38 -5.14 10.24 -6.99
CA LEU A 38 -4.12 9.63 -7.88
C LEU A 38 -4.63 9.42 -9.32
N GLY A 39 -5.96 9.47 -9.51
CA GLY A 39 -6.62 9.37 -10.82
C GLY A 39 -6.79 10.68 -11.57
N LEU A 40 -6.21 11.77 -11.07
CA LEU A 40 -6.27 13.08 -11.71
C LEU A 40 -5.02 13.33 -12.57
N ASN A 41 -5.02 14.42 -13.35
CA ASN A 41 -3.84 14.99 -14.00
C ASN A 41 -3.34 16.24 -13.23
N MET A 42 -2.31 16.91 -13.75
CA MET A 42 -1.73 18.12 -13.16
C MET A 42 -2.73 19.27 -12.95
N ASP A 43 -3.74 19.35 -13.82
CA ASP A 43 -4.79 20.37 -13.79
C ASP A 43 -5.99 19.95 -12.92
N GLY A 44 -5.95 18.74 -12.33
CA GLY A 44 -7.02 18.19 -11.49
C GLY A 44 -8.16 17.53 -12.24
N ALA A 45 -8.04 17.31 -13.56
CA ALA A 45 -9.03 16.60 -14.36
C ALA A 45 -8.79 15.08 -14.36
N GLU A 46 -9.86 14.29 -14.51
CA GLU A 46 -9.76 12.82 -14.56
C GLU A 46 -8.98 12.33 -15.78
N VAL A 47 -8.20 11.25 -15.60
CA VAL A 47 -7.45 10.61 -16.69
C VAL A 47 -7.97 9.21 -17.01
N SER A 48 -7.64 8.71 -18.20
CA SER A 48 -8.06 7.37 -18.65
C SER A 48 -7.56 6.27 -17.70
N TYR A 49 -8.33 5.18 -17.61
CA TYR A 49 -8.25 4.15 -16.56
C TYR A 49 -6.87 3.54 -16.25
N THR A 50 -5.92 3.53 -17.18
CA THR A 50 -4.69 2.72 -17.01
C THR A 50 -3.63 3.36 -16.10
N VAL A 51 -3.43 4.68 -16.17
CA VAL A 51 -2.42 5.38 -15.35
C VAL A 51 -2.83 5.48 -13.87
N PRO A 52 -4.08 5.82 -13.51
CA PRO A 52 -4.56 5.86 -12.12
C PRO A 52 -4.34 4.54 -11.39
N ARG A 53 -4.77 3.44 -12.01
CA ARG A 53 -4.59 2.08 -11.48
C ARG A 53 -3.12 1.77 -11.24
N LYS A 54 -2.24 2.15 -12.18
CA LYS A 54 -0.80 1.92 -12.03
C LYS A 54 -0.19 2.69 -10.86
N ARG A 55 -0.63 3.94 -10.64
CA ARG A 55 -0.19 4.75 -9.49
C ARG A 55 -0.67 4.13 -8.17
N ARG A 56 -1.93 3.69 -8.07
CA ARG A 56 -2.44 3.02 -6.86
C ARG A 56 -1.71 1.71 -6.55
N ALA A 57 -1.53 0.86 -7.55
CA ALA A 57 -0.74 -0.37 -7.39
C ALA A 57 0.71 -0.07 -6.99
N MET A 58 1.34 0.97 -7.53
CA MET A 58 2.68 1.38 -7.11
C MET A 58 2.71 1.89 -5.66
N LEU A 59 1.70 2.63 -5.22
CA LEU A 59 1.59 3.05 -3.83
C LEU A 59 1.51 1.84 -2.89
N ALA A 60 0.73 0.82 -3.25
CA ALA A 60 0.65 -0.43 -2.52
C ALA A 60 2.00 -1.19 -2.51
N ILE A 61 2.71 -1.25 -3.64
CA ILE A 61 4.05 -1.86 -3.74
C ILE A 61 5.06 -1.11 -2.86
N LEU A 62 5.02 0.23 -2.85
CA LEU A 62 5.91 1.04 -2.01
C LEU A 62 5.68 0.77 -0.52
N ALA A 63 4.41 0.73 -0.09
CA ALA A 63 4.04 0.42 1.30
C ALA A 63 4.57 -0.95 1.73
N ALA A 64 4.37 -1.99 0.92
CA ALA A 64 4.88 -3.33 1.19
C ALA A 64 6.41 -3.40 1.17
N THR A 65 7.05 -2.73 0.20
CA THR A 65 8.51 -2.67 0.12
C THR A 65 9.13 -2.08 1.38
N ARG A 66 8.48 -1.07 1.98
CA ARG A 66 8.96 -0.40 3.19
C ARG A 66 9.12 -1.34 4.39
N VAL A 67 8.32 -2.40 4.44
CA VAL A 67 8.20 -3.30 5.60
C VAL A 67 8.83 -4.67 5.39
N ILE A 68 9.40 -4.93 4.22
CA ILE A 68 10.22 -6.13 3.95
C ILE A 68 11.26 -6.39 5.06
N PRO A 69 12.01 -5.40 5.57
CA PRO A 69 13.02 -5.68 6.61
C PRO A 69 12.44 -6.29 7.90
N VAL A 70 11.15 -6.08 8.17
CA VAL A 70 10.45 -6.71 9.32
C VAL A 70 10.35 -8.23 9.11
N TRP A 71 10.02 -8.65 7.88
CA TRP A 71 10.00 -10.07 7.51
C TRP A 71 11.40 -10.68 7.59
N GLU A 72 12.39 -10.02 7.00
CA GLU A 72 13.78 -10.50 6.94
C GLU A 72 14.42 -10.64 8.33
N GLY A 73 13.99 -9.82 9.29
CA GLY A 73 14.40 -9.93 10.69
C GLY A 73 13.96 -11.22 11.38
N ILE A 74 12.93 -11.90 10.85
CA ILE A 74 12.41 -13.17 11.38
C ILE A 74 12.78 -14.35 10.46
N TRP A 75 12.63 -14.18 9.14
CA TRP A 75 12.84 -15.21 8.13
C TRP A 75 13.80 -14.71 7.04
N SER A 76 15.08 -14.58 7.38
CA SER A 76 16.12 -14.00 6.52
C SER A 76 16.40 -14.74 5.20
N ILE A 77 16.00 -16.01 5.11
CA ILE A 77 16.16 -16.84 3.90
C ILE A 77 14.85 -17.07 3.13
N ASP A 78 13.71 -16.66 3.70
CA ASP A 78 12.42 -16.79 3.03
C ASP A 78 12.16 -15.52 2.21
N TYR A 79 12.28 -15.63 0.88
CA TYR A 79 12.06 -14.53 -0.06
C TYR A 79 10.58 -14.34 -0.44
N THR A 80 9.63 -14.95 0.27
CA THR A 80 8.19 -14.92 -0.09
C THR A 80 7.68 -13.49 -0.40
N PRO A 81 7.86 -12.47 0.47
CA PRO A 81 7.39 -11.11 0.15
C PRO A 81 8.08 -10.49 -1.06
N HIS A 82 9.37 -10.77 -1.26
CA HIS A 82 10.12 -10.30 -2.43
C HIS A 82 9.55 -10.88 -3.73
N CYS A 83 9.28 -12.18 -3.75
CA CYS A 83 8.70 -12.85 -4.91
C CYS A 83 7.30 -12.33 -5.23
N ILE A 84 6.47 -12.09 -4.21
CA ILE A 84 5.13 -11.50 -4.37
C ILE A 84 5.21 -10.09 -4.96
N LEU A 85 6.12 -9.24 -4.46
CA LEU A 85 6.31 -7.90 -5.02
C LEU A 85 6.92 -7.92 -6.43
N GLY A 86 7.78 -8.90 -6.72
CA GLY A 86 8.23 -9.18 -8.08
C GLY A 86 7.07 -9.49 -9.02
N ALA A 87 6.16 -10.38 -8.60
CA ALA A 87 4.95 -10.71 -9.35
C ALA A 87 4.05 -9.47 -9.55
N ALA A 88 3.85 -8.64 -8.51
CA ALA A 88 3.06 -7.42 -8.61
C ALA A 88 3.62 -6.46 -9.68
N ARG A 89 4.94 -6.28 -9.72
CA ARG A 89 5.60 -5.47 -10.76
C ARG A 89 5.46 -6.08 -12.16
N LEU A 90 5.55 -7.40 -12.30
CA LEU A 90 5.38 -8.08 -13.58
C LEU A 90 3.93 -7.98 -14.09
N VAL A 91 2.93 -8.06 -13.21
CA VAL A 91 1.51 -7.80 -13.55
C VAL A 91 1.33 -6.36 -14.01
N LEU A 92 1.90 -5.40 -13.26
CA LEU A 92 1.81 -3.97 -13.58
C LEU A 92 2.39 -3.61 -14.96
N ASN A 93 3.43 -4.35 -15.37
CA ASN A 93 4.09 -4.24 -16.67
C ASN A 93 3.47 -5.11 -17.76
N GLY A 94 2.41 -5.87 -17.47
CA GLY A 94 1.74 -6.76 -18.42
C GLY A 94 2.58 -7.97 -18.86
N THR A 95 3.60 -8.34 -18.09
CA THR A 95 4.52 -9.45 -18.40
C THR A 95 4.10 -10.77 -17.77
N LEU A 96 3.43 -10.73 -16.61
CA LEU A 96 2.85 -11.91 -15.97
C LEU A 96 1.36 -12.02 -16.29
N GLU A 97 0.94 -13.21 -16.74
CA GLU A 97 -0.45 -13.50 -17.06
C GLU A 97 -1.33 -13.45 -15.80
N VAL A 98 -2.51 -12.85 -15.93
CA VAL A 98 -3.39 -12.49 -14.80
C VAL A 98 -3.84 -13.71 -14.00
N ASN A 99 -4.24 -14.81 -14.65
CA ASN A 99 -4.70 -16.00 -13.95
C ASN A 99 -3.57 -16.69 -13.17
N LYS A 100 -2.36 -16.75 -13.76
CA LYS A 100 -1.15 -17.23 -13.06
C LYS A 100 -0.84 -16.37 -11.82
N ALA A 101 -0.90 -15.05 -11.96
CA ALA A 101 -0.67 -14.14 -10.85
C ALA A 101 -1.75 -14.26 -9.76
N ARG A 102 -3.02 -14.47 -10.13
CA ARG A 102 -4.12 -14.68 -9.19
C ARG A 102 -3.96 -15.99 -8.40
N SER A 103 -3.68 -17.10 -9.10
CA SER A 103 -3.39 -18.37 -8.44
C SER A 103 -2.22 -18.24 -7.47
N TYR A 104 -1.14 -17.57 -7.89
CA TYR A 104 0.03 -17.33 -7.04
C TYR A 104 -0.31 -16.47 -5.81
N ARG A 105 -1.15 -15.45 -5.96
CA ARG A 105 -1.66 -14.63 -4.85
C ARG A 105 -2.42 -15.49 -3.85
N ASP A 106 -3.38 -16.28 -4.33
CA ASP A 106 -4.30 -17.06 -3.49
C ASP A 106 -3.55 -18.17 -2.73
N ASP A 107 -2.59 -18.84 -3.36
CA ASP A 107 -1.71 -19.82 -2.71
C ASP A 107 -0.89 -19.19 -1.56
N ASN A 108 -0.32 -18.00 -1.80
CA ASN A 108 0.45 -17.30 -0.77
C ASN A 108 -0.44 -16.74 0.35
N TRP A 109 -1.69 -16.36 0.04
CA TRP A 109 -2.65 -15.92 1.04
C TRP A 109 -2.91 -17.04 2.04
N GLY A 110 -3.26 -18.24 1.54
CA GLY A 110 -3.48 -19.41 2.39
C GLY A 110 -2.24 -19.81 3.21
N LYS A 111 -1.02 -19.64 2.65
CA LYS A 111 0.24 -19.85 3.40
C LYS A 111 0.34 -18.86 4.57
N LEU A 112 0.15 -17.57 4.34
CA LEU A 112 0.28 -16.55 5.39
C LEU A 112 -0.81 -16.63 6.45
N GLU A 113 -2.05 -16.93 6.07
CA GLU A 113 -3.12 -17.22 7.03
C GLU A 113 -2.77 -18.40 7.91
N SER A 114 -2.24 -19.48 7.33
CA SER A 114 -1.78 -20.64 8.10
C SER A 114 -0.69 -20.23 9.10
N LEU A 115 0.29 -19.43 8.67
CA LEU A 115 1.32 -18.90 9.58
C LEU A 115 0.71 -18.08 10.72
N ALA A 116 -0.30 -17.26 10.44
CA ALA A 116 -0.97 -16.42 11.43
C ALA A 116 -1.69 -17.22 12.51
N THR A 117 -2.09 -18.46 12.23
CA THR A 117 -2.84 -19.33 13.17
C THR A 117 -1.95 -20.26 13.99
N PHE A 118 -0.70 -20.50 13.58
CA PHE A 118 0.16 -21.43 14.28
C PHE A 118 0.56 -20.92 15.68
N PRO A 119 0.45 -21.74 16.75
CA PRO A 119 0.74 -21.31 18.13
C PRO A 119 2.15 -20.73 18.32
N GLN A 120 3.15 -21.30 17.63
CA GLN A 120 4.54 -20.84 17.72
C GLN A 120 4.79 -19.45 17.08
N TYR A 121 3.84 -18.94 16.29
CA TYR A 121 3.95 -17.66 15.58
C TYR A 121 3.01 -16.58 16.15
N GLN A 122 2.49 -16.78 17.36
CA GLN A 122 1.60 -15.81 18.01
C GLN A 122 2.32 -14.64 18.68
N SER A 123 3.66 -14.64 18.72
CA SER A 123 4.40 -13.51 19.31
C SER A 123 4.26 -12.25 18.45
N SER A 124 4.34 -11.08 19.07
CA SER A 124 4.26 -9.77 18.38
C SER A 124 5.24 -9.67 17.21
N ALA A 125 6.45 -10.22 17.34
CA ALA A 125 7.45 -10.18 16.29
C ALA A 125 7.05 -11.00 15.05
N TYR A 126 6.50 -12.20 15.25
CA TYR A 126 6.00 -13.03 14.15
C TYR A 126 4.76 -12.41 13.50
N GLN A 127 3.81 -11.89 14.28
CA GLN A 127 2.60 -11.25 13.74
C GLN A 127 2.94 -10.00 12.90
N LYS A 128 3.96 -9.23 13.32
CA LYS A 128 4.49 -8.12 12.54
C LYS A 128 5.13 -8.58 11.22
N ALA A 129 5.91 -9.65 11.24
CA ALA A 129 6.47 -10.22 10.02
C ALA A 129 5.38 -10.74 9.08
N ILE A 130 4.37 -11.46 9.60
CA ILE A 130 3.23 -11.94 8.80
C ILE A 130 2.48 -10.76 8.17
N SER A 131 2.27 -9.67 8.91
CA SER A 131 1.69 -8.44 8.37
C SER A 131 2.52 -7.85 7.21
N ALA A 132 3.85 -7.94 7.24
CA ALA A 132 4.68 -7.53 6.11
C ALA A 132 4.44 -8.41 4.87
N GLY A 133 4.23 -9.72 5.06
CA GLY A 133 3.82 -10.63 3.99
C GLY A 133 2.44 -10.30 3.43
N LEU A 134 1.45 -10.05 4.30
CA LEU A 134 0.08 -9.70 3.88
C LEU A 134 0.07 -8.37 3.11
N SER A 135 0.89 -7.40 3.51
CA SER A 135 1.10 -6.16 2.76
C SER A 135 1.57 -6.43 1.33
N ALA A 136 2.52 -7.36 1.14
CA ALA A 136 2.95 -7.76 -0.20
C ALA A 136 1.82 -8.42 -1.01
N ILE A 137 0.99 -9.26 -0.38
CA ILE A 137 -0.14 -9.90 -1.06
C ILE A 137 -1.21 -8.88 -1.47
N SER A 138 -1.58 -7.95 -0.59
CA SER A 138 -2.50 -6.86 -0.92
C SER A 138 -1.94 -5.98 -2.04
N ALA A 139 -0.63 -5.75 -2.10
CA ALA A 139 0.01 -5.05 -3.22
C ALA A 139 -0.12 -5.80 -4.56
N LEU A 140 0.00 -7.13 -4.56
CA LEU A 140 -0.29 -7.95 -5.74
C LEU A 140 -1.79 -7.88 -6.10
N GLY A 141 -2.69 -7.86 -5.11
CA GLY A 141 -4.12 -7.63 -5.29
C GLY A 141 -4.41 -6.31 -6.02
N ALA A 142 -3.85 -5.20 -5.53
CA ALA A 142 -3.99 -3.88 -6.17
C ALA A 142 -3.43 -3.87 -7.61
N ALA A 143 -2.34 -4.59 -7.88
CA ALA A 143 -1.82 -4.73 -9.25
C ALA A 143 -2.78 -5.52 -10.16
N LEU A 144 -3.46 -6.55 -9.65
CA LEU A 144 -4.39 -7.43 -10.38
C LEU A 144 -5.75 -6.79 -10.64
N ASP A 145 -6.31 -6.16 -9.62
CA ASP A 145 -7.74 -5.83 -9.56
C ASP A 145 -8.01 -4.34 -9.28
N ASP A 146 -6.95 -3.54 -9.06
CA ASP A 146 -7.04 -2.17 -8.51
C ASP A 146 -7.56 -2.13 -7.07
N GLU A 147 -7.43 -0.98 -6.42
CA GLU A 147 -8.03 -0.74 -5.10
C GLU A 147 -9.57 -0.67 -5.23
N GLN A 148 -10.29 -1.29 -4.30
CA GLN A 148 -11.75 -1.35 -4.31
C GLN A 148 -12.35 -0.22 -3.45
N PHE A 149 -12.91 0.81 -4.09
CA PHE A 149 -13.57 1.93 -3.41
C PHE A 149 -14.54 2.68 -4.34
N ASP A 150 -15.51 3.39 -3.77
CA ASP A 150 -16.37 4.32 -4.49
C ASP A 150 -15.83 5.75 -4.33
N LYS A 151 -15.30 6.33 -5.41
CA LYS A 151 -14.72 7.68 -5.40
C LYS A 151 -15.74 8.78 -5.10
N ASP A 152 -17.02 8.52 -5.32
CA ASP A 152 -18.10 9.49 -5.14
C ASP A 152 -18.74 9.36 -3.73
N GLN A 153 -18.38 8.33 -2.96
CA GLN A 153 -18.93 8.03 -1.64
C GLN A 153 -17.84 7.75 -0.60
N ILE A 154 -16.85 8.64 -0.52
CA ILE A 154 -15.78 8.53 0.48
C ILE A 154 -16.33 8.81 1.89
N ASN A 155 -16.19 7.84 2.79
CA ASN A 155 -16.53 7.96 4.21
C ASN A 155 -15.25 8.09 5.06
N TYR A 156 -14.95 9.28 5.59
CA TYR A 156 -13.76 9.54 6.40
C TYR A 156 -13.75 8.85 7.77
N ASP A 157 -14.92 8.42 8.27
CA ASP A 157 -15.03 7.67 9.52
C ASP A 157 -14.81 6.16 9.32
N LEU A 158 -14.69 5.70 8.07
CA LEU A 158 -14.47 4.29 7.75
C LEU A 158 -13.11 3.81 8.25
N THR A 159 -13.09 2.77 9.08
CA THR A 159 -11.88 2.17 9.64
C THR A 159 -11.59 0.80 9.02
N ASP A 160 -10.36 0.29 9.21
CA ASP A 160 -10.00 -1.08 8.78
C ASP A 160 -10.75 -2.17 9.55
N ALA A 161 -11.41 -1.84 10.67
CA ALA A 161 -12.25 -2.78 11.42
C ALA A 161 -13.66 -2.92 10.83
N ASP A 162 -14.08 -1.97 9.97
CA ASP A 162 -15.40 -1.96 9.34
C ASP A 162 -15.43 -2.78 8.03
N VAL A 163 -14.27 -3.25 7.57
CA VAL A 163 -14.12 -4.04 6.34
C VAL A 163 -13.53 -5.42 6.65
N ASP A 164 -13.82 -6.40 5.79
CA ASP A 164 -13.20 -7.71 5.91
C ASP A 164 -11.68 -7.59 5.77
N ALA A 165 -10.93 -8.34 6.59
CA ALA A 165 -9.48 -8.32 6.57
C ALA A 165 -8.89 -8.68 5.20
N TYR A 166 -9.60 -9.48 4.39
CA TYR A 166 -9.25 -9.79 3.01
C TYR A 166 -9.21 -8.54 2.11
N TYR A 167 -10.02 -7.52 2.41
CA TYR A 167 -10.07 -6.25 1.68
C TYR A 167 -9.17 -5.16 2.26
N ASN A 168 -8.43 -5.44 3.34
CA ASN A 168 -7.48 -4.47 3.87
C ASN A 168 -6.33 -4.25 2.89
N ASP A 169 -6.03 -2.97 2.66
CA ASP A 169 -5.05 -2.56 1.67
C ASP A 169 -3.61 -2.78 2.17
N SER A 170 -2.66 -2.66 1.24
CA SER A 170 -1.24 -2.88 1.54
C SER A 170 -0.72 -1.96 2.66
N SER A 171 -1.21 -0.72 2.74
CA SER A 171 -0.73 0.24 3.74
C SER A 171 -1.22 -0.05 5.15
N PHE A 172 -2.42 -0.64 5.32
CA PHE A 172 -2.88 -1.16 6.61
C PHE A 172 -1.91 -2.20 7.16
N TRP A 173 -1.63 -3.23 6.35
CA TRP A 173 -0.77 -4.32 6.74
C TRP A 173 0.67 -3.86 7.00
N ALA A 174 1.16 -2.90 6.20
CA ALA A 174 2.46 -2.28 6.43
C ALA A 174 2.51 -1.47 7.74
N ALA A 175 1.47 -0.69 8.07
CA ALA A 175 1.39 0.00 9.35
C ALA A 175 1.42 -1.00 10.52
N ASN A 176 0.71 -2.13 10.40
CA ASN A 176 0.71 -3.19 11.39
C ASN A 176 2.07 -3.91 11.49
N ALA A 177 2.79 -4.11 10.38
CA ALA A 177 4.14 -4.67 10.41
C ALA A 177 5.12 -3.80 11.20
N ILE A 178 4.99 -2.48 11.09
CA ILE A 178 5.87 -1.52 11.76
C ILE A 178 5.48 -1.32 13.24
N ALA A 179 4.20 -1.05 13.49
CA ALA A 179 3.71 -0.62 14.79
C ALA A 179 3.16 -1.78 15.64
N GLY A 180 2.64 -2.83 15.02
CA GLY A 180 1.69 -3.78 15.61
C GLY A 180 0.25 -3.40 15.25
N ALA A 181 -0.71 -4.29 15.49
CA ALA A 181 -2.13 -3.98 15.29
C ALA A 181 -2.62 -2.94 16.32
N ILE A 182 -3.48 -1.99 15.92
CA ILE A 182 -3.88 -0.87 16.78
C ILE A 182 -4.56 -1.30 18.10
N TRP A 183 -5.27 -2.43 18.06
CA TRP A 183 -5.95 -3.00 19.23
C TRP A 183 -5.02 -3.78 20.17
N GLU A 184 -3.76 -4.02 19.78
CA GLU A 184 -2.80 -4.74 20.61
C GLU A 184 -2.17 -3.83 21.67
N PRO A 185 -2.03 -4.29 22.93
CA PRO A 185 -1.40 -3.51 23.99
C PRO A 185 0.06 -3.11 23.70
N ASN A 186 0.74 -3.85 22.81
CA ASN A 186 2.13 -3.59 22.42
C ASN A 186 2.26 -2.79 21.11
N SER A 187 1.17 -2.21 20.61
CA SER A 187 1.17 -1.32 19.46
C SER A 187 1.95 -0.03 19.76
N ASP A 188 2.84 0.33 18.84
CA ASP A 188 3.69 1.52 18.94
C ASP A 188 3.12 2.66 18.08
N ALA A 189 2.39 3.58 18.73
CA ALA A 189 1.78 4.73 18.06
C ALA A 189 2.81 5.68 17.41
N ILE A 190 4.03 5.76 17.94
CA ILE A 190 5.10 6.60 17.38
C ILE A 190 5.60 5.99 16.07
N LYS A 191 5.80 4.66 16.04
CA LYS A 191 6.16 3.95 14.81
C LYS A 191 5.04 3.99 13.77
N ARG A 192 3.78 3.90 14.20
CA ARG A 192 2.60 4.04 13.31
C ARG A 192 2.58 5.41 12.65
N ARG A 193 2.69 6.48 13.46
CA ARG A 193 2.83 7.85 12.98
C ARG A 193 3.97 7.97 11.97
N SER A 194 5.16 7.43 12.30
CA SER A 194 6.33 7.51 11.42
C SER A 194 6.08 6.84 10.06
N PHE A 195 5.38 5.70 10.04
CA PHE A 195 4.97 5.05 8.80
C PHE A 195 4.02 5.93 7.98
N TRP A 196 2.95 6.44 8.60
CA TRP A 196 1.96 7.27 7.89
C TRP A 196 2.54 8.60 7.40
N GLU A 197 3.41 9.25 8.18
CA GLU A 197 4.15 10.44 7.75
C GLU A 197 4.97 10.16 6.49
N TRP A 198 5.69 9.03 6.45
CA TRP A 198 6.43 8.60 5.26
C TRP A 198 5.50 8.29 4.08
N TRP A 199 4.39 7.57 4.34
CA TRP A 199 3.44 7.17 3.30
C TRP A 199 2.83 8.42 2.63
N LEU A 200 2.34 9.36 3.43
CA LEU A 200 1.73 10.61 2.97
C LEU A 200 2.73 11.54 2.26
N SER A 201 3.94 11.69 2.80
CA SER A 201 4.90 12.68 2.29
C SER A 201 5.78 12.18 1.14
N LYS A 202 6.10 10.89 1.10
CA LYS A 202 7.02 10.30 0.10
C LYS A 202 6.35 9.27 -0.77
N ALA A 203 5.66 8.28 -0.20
CA ALA A 203 5.14 7.17 -0.99
C ALA A 203 4.08 7.62 -2.01
N VAL A 204 3.11 8.45 -1.60
CA VAL A 204 2.06 8.99 -2.48
C VAL A 204 2.68 9.77 -3.65
N THR A 205 3.67 10.63 -3.37
CA THR A 205 4.33 11.43 -4.40
C THR A 205 5.18 10.57 -5.34
N ASN A 206 5.89 9.56 -4.82
CA ASN A 206 6.65 8.63 -5.65
C ASN A 206 5.74 7.79 -6.54
N ALA A 207 4.59 7.34 -6.01
CA ALA A 207 3.60 6.60 -6.78
C ALA A 207 3.02 7.44 -7.93
N TRP A 208 2.73 8.72 -7.68
CA TRP A 208 2.30 9.67 -8.70
C TRP A 208 3.31 9.76 -9.86
N TRP A 209 4.59 9.93 -9.54
CA TRP A 209 5.65 10.11 -10.53
C TRP A 209 6.11 8.83 -11.22
N ALA A 210 5.75 7.66 -10.69
CA ALA A 210 6.11 6.39 -11.31
C ALA A 210 5.47 6.21 -12.70
N PHE A 211 4.36 6.89 -12.97
CA PHE A 211 3.65 6.81 -14.24
C PHE A 211 3.15 8.19 -14.69
N THR A 212 3.60 8.61 -15.86
CA THR A 212 3.13 9.82 -16.53
C THR A 212 1.98 9.49 -17.48
N ASP A 213 1.00 10.38 -17.54
CA ASP A 213 0.04 10.34 -18.65
C ASP A 213 0.77 10.71 -19.94
N ASN A 214 0.90 9.72 -20.84
CA ASN A 214 1.50 9.91 -22.15
C ASN A 214 0.69 10.87 -23.06
N SER A 215 -0.41 11.47 -22.58
CA SER A 215 -1.09 12.57 -23.28
C SER A 215 -0.22 13.83 -23.43
N ARG A 216 0.97 13.87 -22.82
CA ARG A 216 1.98 14.91 -23.03
C ARG A 216 3.42 14.40 -23.28
N ALA A 217 3.64 13.11 -23.53
CA ALA A 217 5.00 12.59 -23.68
C ALA A 217 5.48 12.62 -25.15
N GLU A 218 5.82 13.82 -25.64
CA GLU A 218 7.09 13.94 -26.34
C GLU A 218 8.21 13.95 -25.27
N THR A 219 9.01 12.89 -25.30
CA THR A 219 10.39 12.79 -24.79
C THR A 219 10.67 12.60 -23.28
N PHE A 220 11.40 11.49 -23.06
CA PHE A 220 12.33 11.11 -21.97
C PHE A 220 11.82 10.26 -20.78
N PRO A 221 12.34 9.02 -20.62
CA PRO A 221 12.28 8.28 -19.37
C PRO A 221 13.34 8.81 -18.39
N ARG A 222 12.93 9.21 -17.18
CA ARG A 222 13.86 9.45 -16.07
C ARG A 222 14.08 8.15 -15.30
N GLN A 223 15.33 7.75 -15.20
CA GLN A 223 15.82 6.68 -14.33
C GLN A 223 15.33 6.91 -12.91
N MET A 224 14.67 5.90 -12.34
CA MET A 224 14.49 5.82 -10.89
C MET A 224 15.86 5.64 -10.25
N GLU A 225 16.25 6.57 -9.38
CA GLU A 225 17.36 6.35 -8.46
C GLU A 225 17.00 5.17 -7.55
N LEU A 226 17.72 4.07 -7.73
CA LEU A 226 17.80 2.98 -6.77
C LEU A 226 18.42 3.56 -5.50
N ILE A 227 17.60 3.67 -4.45
CA ILE A 227 18.09 4.00 -3.11
C ILE A 227 18.91 2.79 -2.64
N ALA A 228 20.19 3.05 -2.35
CA ALA A 228 21.13 2.14 -1.71
C ALA A 228 20.82 1.93 -0.22
#